data_AF-A0A0L1KP95-F1
#
_entry.id   AF-A0A0L1KP95-F1
#
_cell.length_a   1.000
_cell.length_b   1.000
_cell.length_c   1.000
_cell.angle_alpha   90.00
_cell.angle_beta   90.00
_cell.angle_gamma   90.00
#
_symmetry.space_group_name_H-M   'P 1'
#
loop_
_entity.id
_entity.type
_entity.pdbx_description
1 polymer ?
#
loop_
_entity_poly.entity_id
_entity_poly.type
_entity_poly.pdbx_seq_one_letter_code
_entity_poly.pdbx_strand_id
1 'polypeptide(L)'
;MCSKVYSAVFFAYVDDGIGKFDRSMLSQQDLMELFIFGLAKPEKICGNRDDPDDVCEWTGVICNGDGEVEEFEWVLKTLHGTGTLGFEFLPFSMKTLHMGHNALSGTIRLADLPGKMEGVHLYDNKLTANPTKGHLSVVGWTSTPVLGEAKNLFKPLVVFLSWRRPY
;
A
#
# COMPACT_ATOMS: atom_id res chain seq x y z
N MET A 1 17.69 9.96 17.92
CA MET A 1 18.45 9.96 16.64
C MET A 1 18.14 8.64 15.96
N CYS A 2 17.18 8.60 15.02
CA CYS A 2 16.91 7.41 14.20
C CYS A 2 17.96 7.31 13.09
N SER A 3 19.16 6.78 13.39
CA SER A 3 20.31 6.86 12.46
C SER A 3 20.16 5.96 11.21
N LYS A 4 19.49 4.80 11.30
CA LYS A 4 19.36 3.87 10.16
C LYS A 4 18.27 4.29 9.17
N VAL A 5 17.06 4.57 9.67
CA VAL A 5 15.91 4.94 8.83
C VAL A 5 16.06 6.35 8.24
N TYR A 6 16.61 7.34 8.97
CA TYR A 6 16.88 8.64 8.35
C TYR A 6 17.94 8.55 7.27
N SER A 7 18.94 7.67 7.37
CA SER A 7 19.92 7.49 6.30
C SER A 7 19.23 6.96 5.05
N ALA A 8 18.39 5.92 5.17
CA ALA A 8 17.62 5.37 4.06
C ALA A 8 16.62 6.38 3.46
N VAL A 9 15.92 7.15 4.30
CA VAL A 9 14.96 8.17 3.86
C VAL A 9 15.66 9.40 3.25
N PHE A 10 16.86 9.78 3.73
CA PHE A 10 17.66 10.83 3.09
C PHE A 10 18.07 10.45 1.66
N PHE A 11 18.35 9.18 1.38
CA PHE A 11 18.64 8.72 0.02
C PHE A 11 17.40 8.68 -0.90
N ALA A 12 16.19 8.55 -0.36
CA ALA A 12 14.97 8.55 -1.17
C ALA A 12 14.53 9.96 -1.65
N TYR A 13 15.00 11.02 -0.98
CA TYR A 13 14.66 12.42 -1.32
C TYR A 13 15.79 13.17 -2.05
N VAL A 14 17.01 12.62 -2.08
CA VAL A 14 18.17 13.17 -2.82
C VAL A 14 18.39 12.38 -4.10
N ASP A 15 17.56 12.62 -5.12
CA ASP A 15 17.83 12.21 -6.51
C ASP A 15 18.45 13.43 -7.21
N ASP A 16 19.75 13.42 -7.51
CA ASP A 16 20.17 13.34 -8.93
C ASP A 16 21.59 12.76 -9.13
N GLY A 17 22.18 12.07 -8.14
CA GLY A 17 23.63 11.72 -8.24
C GLY A 17 24.15 10.45 -7.56
N ILE A 18 23.36 9.73 -6.77
CA ILE A 18 23.82 8.51 -6.10
C ILE A 18 22.87 7.37 -6.50
N GLY A 19 23.46 6.25 -6.91
CA GLY A 19 22.78 5.14 -7.59
C GLY A 19 21.44 4.77 -6.94
N LYS A 20 20.44 4.52 -7.79
CA LYS A 20 19.11 4.04 -7.41
C LYS A 20 19.23 3.02 -6.27
N PHE A 21 18.65 3.39 -5.14
CA PHE A 21 18.62 2.55 -3.96
C PHE A 21 17.97 1.21 -4.29
N ASP A 22 18.74 0.12 -4.18
CA ASP A 22 18.24 -1.22 -4.48
C ASP A 22 17.55 -1.80 -3.25
N ARG A 23 16.22 -1.74 -3.25
CA ARG A 23 15.38 -2.29 -2.19
C ARG A 23 15.60 -3.80 -1.94
N SER A 24 16.19 -4.54 -2.89
CA SER A 24 16.49 -5.96 -2.66
C SER A 24 17.62 -6.17 -1.64
N MET A 25 18.35 -5.11 -1.29
CA MET A 25 19.39 -5.15 -0.25
C MET A 25 18.84 -4.95 1.15
N LEU A 26 17.56 -4.58 1.30
CA LEU A 26 16.92 -4.38 2.59
C LEU A 26 16.43 -5.68 3.21
N SER A 27 16.54 -5.77 4.54
CA SER A 27 15.88 -6.83 5.29
C SER A 27 14.36 -6.61 5.29
N GLN A 28 13.59 -7.66 5.60
CA GLN A 28 12.14 -7.50 5.76
C GLN A 28 11.76 -6.57 6.91
N GLN A 29 12.59 -6.54 7.97
CA GLN A 29 12.49 -5.57 9.06
C GLN A 29 12.56 -4.14 8.51
N ASP A 30 13.61 -3.80 7.76
CA ASP A 30 13.81 -2.45 7.22
C ASP A 30 12.67 -2.06 6.26
N LEU A 31 12.22 -3.00 5.43
CA LEU A 31 11.09 -2.79 4.53
C LEU A 31 9.81 -2.47 5.30
N MET A 32 9.49 -3.23 6.34
CA MET A 32 8.33 -2.98 7.17
C MET A 32 8.44 -1.67 7.97
N GLU A 33 9.62 -1.32 8.47
CA GLU A 33 9.85 -0.03 9.15
C GLU A 33 9.60 1.15 8.21
N LEU A 34 10.10 1.07 6.96
CA LEU A 34 9.86 2.08 5.93
C LEU A 34 8.37 2.12 5.53
N PHE A 35 7.71 0.97 5.44
CA PHE A 35 6.29 0.87 5.12
C PHE A 35 5.42 1.58 6.17
N ILE A 36 5.70 1.37 7.47
CA ILE A 36 4.93 2.00 8.55
C ILE A 36 5.41 3.41 8.92
N PHE A 37 6.54 3.87 8.37
CA PHE A 37 7.14 5.16 8.72
C PHE A 37 6.20 6.35 8.53
N GLY A 38 5.40 6.32 7.46
CA GLY A 38 4.44 7.37 7.11
C GLY A 38 3.13 7.30 7.89
N LEU A 39 2.96 6.31 8.77
CA LEU A 39 1.73 6.06 9.51
C LEU A 39 1.68 6.89 10.80
N ALA A 40 0.47 7.22 11.25
CA ALA A 40 0.28 7.89 12.53
C ALA A 40 0.41 6.87 13.67
N LYS A 41 1.28 7.20 14.64
CA LYS A 41 1.57 6.38 15.81
C LYS A 41 2.11 4.97 15.49
N PRO A 42 3.22 4.86 14.71
CA PRO A 42 3.81 3.56 14.36
C PRO A 42 4.26 2.78 15.60
N GLU A 43 4.51 3.45 16.73
CA GLU A 43 4.79 2.81 18.03
C GLU A 43 3.66 1.86 18.51
N LYS A 44 2.43 2.02 17.99
CA LYS A 44 1.34 1.06 18.27
C LYS A 44 1.46 -0.24 17.47
N ILE A 45 2.37 -0.29 16.51
CA ILE A 45 2.64 -1.44 15.64
C ILE A 45 3.94 -2.08 16.08
N CYS A 46 5.04 -1.31 16.08
CA CYS A 46 6.41 -1.80 16.27
C CYS A 46 6.96 -1.67 17.70
N GLY A 47 6.12 -1.30 18.67
CA GLY A 47 6.53 -1.06 20.05
C GLY A 47 7.27 0.27 20.18
N ASN A 48 8.60 0.26 20.12
CA ASN A 48 9.41 1.47 20.21
C ASN A 48 9.86 1.93 18.82
N ARG A 49 9.71 3.23 18.52
CA ARG A 49 10.11 3.78 17.22
C ARG A 49 11.63 3.90 17.05
N ASP A 50 12.36 4.12 18.13
CA ASP A 50 13.82 4.28 18.09
C ASP A 50 14.56 2.93 18.16
N ASP A 51 13.88 1.90 18.67
CA ASP A 51 14.40 0.54 18.86
C ASP A 51 13.23 -0.45 18.67
N PRO A 52 12.76 -0.64 17.43
CA PRO A 52 11.58 -1.47 17.16
C PRO A 52 11.85 -2.92 17.51
N ASP A 53 10.79 -3.59 17.95
CA ASP A 53 10.81 -5.04 18.16
C ASP A 53 11.09 -5.77 16.84
N ASP A 54 11.38 -7.07 16.92
CA ASP A 54 11.43 -7.93 15.74
C ASP A 54 10.08 -7.87 14.99
N VAL A 55 10.12 -7.77 13.66
CA VAL A 55 8.95 -7.56 12.82
C VAL A 55 7.86 -8.62 13.04
N CYS A 56 8.24 -9.85 13.39
CA CYS A 56 7.27 -10.91 13.66
C CYS A 56 6.56 -10.76 15.01
N GLU A 57 7.08 -9.92 15.91
CA GLU A 57 6.44 -9.56 17.19
C GLU A 57 5.57 -8.31 17.07
N TRP A 58 5.54 -7.65 15.91
CA TRP A 58 4.75 -6.44 15.71
C TRP A 58 3.25 -6.73 15.75
N THR A 59 2.49 -5.77 16.28
CA THR A 59 1.03 -5.89 16.35
C THR A 59 0.42 -5.94 14.95
N GLY A 60 -0.24 -7.06 14.65
CA GLY A 60 -0.95 -7.28 13.39
C GLY A 60 -0.08 -7.83 12.27
N VAL A 61 1.21 -8.11 12.51
CA VAL A 61 2.07 -8.84 11.57
C VAL A 61 1.92 -10.35 11.80
N ILE A 62 1.84 -11.12 10.72
CA ILE A 62 1.87 -12.58 10.76
C ILE A 62 3.03 -13.04 9.90
N CYS A 63 3.93 -13.81 10.50
CA CYS A 63 5.05 -14.43 9.82
C CYS A 63 4.78 -15.92 9.53
N ASN A 64 5.32 -16.41 8.43
CA ASN A 64 5.26 -17.83 8.06
C ASN A 64 6.26 -18.67 8.88
N GLY A 65 6.31 -19.98 8.60
CA GLY A 65 7.22 -20.91 9.29
C GLY A 65 8.71 -20.64 9.09
N ASP A 66 9.08 -19.84 8.08
CA ASP A 66 10.45 -19.42 7.79
C ASP A 66 10.80 -18.08 8.47
N GLY A 67 9.86 -17.48 9.21
CA GLY A 67 10.03 -16.16 9.84
C GLY A 67 9.90 -14.99 8.86
N GLU A 68 9.31 -15.19 7.69
CA GLU A 68 9.05 -14.12 6.72
C GLU A 68 7.66 -13.52 6.92
N VAL A 69 7.53 -12.20 6.77
CA VAL A 69 6.25 -11.48 6.85
C VAL A 69 5.34 -11.95 5.72
N GLU A 70 4.24 -12.57 6.08
CA GLU A 70 3.25 -13.11 5.14
C GLU A 70 2.00 -12.23 5.10
N GLU A 71 1.55 -11.72 6.24
CA GLU A 71 0.35 -10.88 6.34
C GLU A 71 0.53 -9.68 7.26
N PHE A 72 -0.22 -8.61 6.99
CA PHE A 72 -0.32 -7.46 7.87
C PHE A 72 -1.75 -6.93 7.99
N GLU A 73 -2.23 -6.80 9.22
CA GLU A 73 -3.56 -6.29 9.55
C GLU A 73 -3.51 -5.00 10.38
N TRP A 74 -4.08 -3.94 9.82
CA TRP A 74 -4.22 -2.64 10.45
C TRP A 74 -5.54 -1.94 10.12
N VAL A 75 -6.64 -2.54 10.58
CA VAL A 75 -8.02 -2.11 10.26
C VAL A 75 -8.65 -1.30 11.39
N LEU A 76 -9.59 -0.39 11.06
CA LEU A 76 -10.45 0.35 12.01
C LEU A 76 -9.68 1.14 13.08
N LYS A 77 -8.64 1.89 12.70
CA LYS A 77 -7.77 2.59 13.67
C LYS A 77 -8.25 3.99 14.07
N THR A 78 -9.48 4.37 13.71
CA THR A 78 -10.14 5.63 14.12
C THR A 78 -9.23 6.86 13.97
N LEU A 79 -8.93 7.58 15.05
CA LEU A 79 -8.05 8.77 15.08
C LEU A 79 -6.57 8.45 14.78
N HIS A 80 -6.18 7.18 14.68
CA HIS A 80 -4.83 6.73 14.38
C HIS A 80 -4.73 6.10 12.99
N GLY A 81 -5.84 5.92 12.29
CA GLY A 81 -5.85 5.44 10.91
C GLY A 81 -5.46 6.52 9.91
N THR A 82 -4.45 7.33 10.17
CA THR A 82 -3.98 8.37 9.22
C THR A 82 -2.53 8.12 8.86
N GLY A 83 -2.09 8.65 7.73
CA GLY A 83 -0.73 8.47 7.26
C GLY A 83 -0.65 8.32 5.74
N THR A 84 0.57 8.08 5.26
CA THR A 84 0.86 7.82 3.85
C THR A 84 1.40 6.40 3.69
N LEU A 85 0.86 5.65 2.74
CA LEU A 85 1.35 4.31 2.38
C LEU A 85 2.35 4.39 1.22
N GLY A 86 3.55 3.85 1.42
CA GLY A 86 4.53 3.58 0.38
C GLY A 86 4.54 2.08 0.02
N PHE A 87 3.73 1.69 -0.96
CA PHE A 87 3.56 0.28 -1.35
C PHE A 87 4.85 -0.37 -1.87
N GLU A 88 5.82 0.44 -2.31
CA GLU A 88 7.15 0.00 -2.77
C GLU A 88 7.99 -0.68 -1.67
N PHE A 89 7.66 -0.41 -0.40
CA PHE A 89 8.35 -0.95 0.78
C PHE A 89 7.68 -2.21 1.35
N LEU A 90 6.67 -2.78 0.66
CA LEU A 90 6.08 -4.04 1.10
C LEU A 90 7.10 -5.20 0.98
N PRO A 91 7.22 -6.06 2.00
CA PRO A 91 8.04 -7.27 1.94
C PRO A 91 7.69 -8.16 0.74
N PHE A 92 8.71 -8.72 0.10
CA PHE A 92 8.53 -9.59 -1.07
C PHE A 92 7.77 -10.90 -0.77
N SER A 93 7.81 -11.34 0.48
CA SER A 93 7.11 -12.52 1.01
C SER A 93 5.62 -12.28 1.27
N MET A 94 5.18 -11.02 1.36
CA MET A 94 3.81 -10.69 1.76
C MET A 94 2.78 -11.16 0.73
N LYS A 95 1.74 -11.81 1.24
CA LYS A 95 0.60 -12.32 0.50
C LYS A 95 -0.67 -11.52 0.74
N THR A 96 -0.86 -11.04 1.97
CA THR A 96 -2.13 -10.44 2.36
C THR A 96 -1.94 -9.13 3.11
N LEU A 97 -2.60 -8.06 2.65
CA LEU A 97 -2.58 -6.74 3.29
C LEU A 97 -4.00 -6.26 3.62
N HIS A 98 -4.29 -6.06 4.90
CA HIS A 98 -5.58 -5.56 5.39
C HIS A 98 -5.41 -4.21 6.08
N MET A 99 -5.83 -3.11 5.44
CA MET A 99 -5.77 -1.77 6.04
C MET A 99 -7.04 -0.95 5.79
N GLY A 100 -8.17 -1.63 5.61
CA GLY A 100 -9.47 -1.01 5.37
C GLY A 100 -10.00 -0.19 6.55
N HIS A 101 -11.00 0.65 6.26
CA HIS A 101 -11.68 1.52 7.24
C HIS A 101 -10.72 2.43 8.01
N ASN A 102 -9.88 3.15 7.29
CA ASN A 102 -8.98 4.17 7.83
C ASN A 102 -9.10 5.47 7.01
N ALA A 103 -8.26 6.43 7.30
CA ALA A 103 -8.09 7.68 6.56
C ALA A 103 -6.67 7.76 5.95
N LEU A 104 -6.14 6.60 5.50
CA LEU A 104 -4.82 6.50 4.88
C LEU A 104 -4.84 7.16 3.51
N SER A 105 -3.73 7.82 3.18
CA SER A 105 -3.49 8.48 1.91
C SER A 105 -2.29 7.85 1.21
N GLY A 106 -2.09 8.17 -0.06
CA GLY A 106 -1.03 7.59 -0.88
C GLY A 106 -1.53 7.24 -2.27
N THR A 107 -0.58 6.80 -3.12
CA THR A 107 -0.86 6.37 -4.48
C THR A 107 -0.56 4.89 -4.58
N ILE A 108 -1.56 4.07 -4.88
CA ILE A 108 -1.33 2.66 -5.20
C ILE A 108 -0.88 2.54 -6.66
N ARG A 109 0.27 1.88 -6.87
CA ARG A 109 0.73 1.43 -8.18
C ARG A 109 0.85 -0.09 -8.12
N LEU A 110 0.20 -0.78 -9.04
CA LEU A 110 0.22 -2.24 -9.08
C LEU A 110 1.64 -2.80 -9.27
N ALA A 111 2.51 -2.04 -9.93
CA ALA A 111 3.92 -2.41 -10.12
C ALA A 111 4.74 -2.42 -8.82
N ASP A 112 4.27 -1.77 -7.76
CA ASP A 112 4.96 -1.75 -6.47
C ASP A 112 4.60 -2.97 -5.62
N LEU A 113 3.48 -3.65 -5.92
CA LEU A 113 3.02 -4.79 -5.14
C LEU A 113 3.96 -6.01 -5.30
N PRO A 114 4.29 -6.71 -4.21
CA PRO A 114 5.02 -7.97 -4.24
C PRO A 114 4.43 -9.01 -5.20
N GLY A 115 5.31 -9.77 -5.85
CA GLY A 115 4.89 -10.79 -6.81
C GLY A 115 3.96 -11.86 -6.20
N LYS A 116 4.20 -12.20 -4.92
CA LYS A 116 3.45 -13.18 -4.12
C LYS A 116 2.12 -12.64 -3.56
N MET A 117 1.76 -11.39 -3.82
CA MET A 117 0.53 -10.80 -3.28
C MET A 117 -0.73 -11.51 -3.82
N GLU A 118 -1.55 -12.01 -2.90
CA GLU A 118 -2.81 -12.72 -3.14
C GLU A 118 -4.02 -11.85 -2.82
N GLY A 119 -3.93 -10.99 -1.79
CA GLY A 119 -5.04 -10.15 -1.33
C GLY A 119 -4.60 -8.76 -0.85
N VAL A 120 -5.28 -7.71 -1.32
CA VAL A 120 -5.05 -6.32 -0.87
C VAL A 120 -6.40 -5.67 -0.56
N HIS A 121 -6.65 -5.40 0.72
CA HIS A 121 -7.91 -4.91 1.25
C HIS A 121 -7.74 -3.51 1.84
N LEU A 122 -8.02 -2.49 1.03
CA LEU A 122 -7.78 -1.07 1.35
C LEU A 122 -9.05 -0.21 1.30
N TYR A 123 -10.22 -0.84 1.29
CA TYR A 123 -11.52 -0.17 1.20
C TYR A 123 -11.73 0.84 2.33
N ASP A 124 -12.56 1.86 2.09
CA ASP A 124 -12.80 2.95 3.03
C ASP A 124 -11.49 3.62 3.52
N ASN A 125 -10.73 4.16 2.57
CA ASN A 125 -9.54 5.00 2.77
C ASN A 125 -9.55 6.21 1.82
N LYS A 126 -8.52 7.05 1.88
CA LYS A 126 -8.31 8.23 1.01
C LYS A 126 -7.21 8.00 -0.02
N LEU A 127 -7.08 6.76 -0.52
CA LEU A 127 -6.06 6.39 -1.49
C LEU A 127 -6.43 6.84 -2.90
N THR A 128 -5.40 7.12 -3.68
CA THR A 128 -5.50 7.38 -5.12
C THR A 128 -4.81 6.26 -5.89
N ALA A 129 -5.19 6.05 -7.14
CA ALA A 129 -4.56 5.05 -8.01
C ALA A 129 -3.95 5.73 -9.23
N ASN A 130 -2.78 5.27 -9.67
CA ASN A 130 -2.20 5.71 -10.92
C ASN A 130 -2.52 4.68 -12.04
N PRO A 131 -3.30 5.03 -13.06
CA PRO A 131 -3.79 4.08 -14.08
C PRO A 131 -2.71 3.56 -15.05
N THR A 132 -1.46 3.99 -14.99
CA THR A 132 -0.45 3.58 -15.98
C THR A 132 0.30 2.29 -15.64
N LYS A 133 -0.15 1.21 -16.28
CA LYS A 133 0.62 0.24 -17.12
C LYS A 133 0.07 -1.19 -16.99
N GLY A 134 -1.23 -1.32 -17.20
CA GLY A 134 -1.90 -2.53 -17.67
C GLY A 134 -2.99 -2.03 -18.60
N HIS A 135 -3.05 -2.52 -19.83
CA HIS A 135 -3.96 -2.04 -20.87
C HIS A 135 -5.42 -2.05 -20.35
N LEU A 136 -5.95 -0.88 -19.99
CA LEU A 136 -7.34 -0.71 -19.55
C LEU A 136 -8.24 -0.76 -20.78
N SER A 137 -8.73 -1.94 -21.16
CA SER A 137 -9.89 -2.02 -22.04
C SER A 137 -11.14 -1.68 -21.22
N VAL A 138 -11.67 -0.47 -21.41
CA VAL A 138 -13.01 -0.11 -20.93
C VAL A 138 -14.02 -0.87 -21.79
N VAL A 139 -14.60 -1.95 -21.29
CA VAL A 139 -15.80 -2.55 -21.90
C VAL A 139 -17.01 -2.07 -21.11
N GLY A 140 -17.51 -0.88 -21.47
CA GLY A 140 -18.76 -0.34 -20.92
C GLY A 140 -19.78 -0.20 -22.04
N TRP A 141 -20.95 -0.83 -21.89
CA TRP A 141 -22.10 -0.48 -22.72
C TRP A 141 -22.56 0.93 -22.32
N THR A 142 -22.42 1.91 -23.21
CA THR A 142 -23.18 3.16 -23.06
C THR A 142 -24.63 2.78 -23.31
N SER A 143 -25.48 2.82 -22.29
CA SER A 143 -26.93 2.74 -22.51
C SER A 143 -27.29 3.89 -23.44
N THR A 144 -27.76 3.58 -24.65
CA THR A 144 -28.28 4.57 -25.60
C THR A 144 -29.29 5.46 -24.88
N PRO A 145 -29.11 6.80 -24.86
CA PRO A 145 -30.10 7.67 -24.27
C PRO A 145 -31.37 7.61 -25.12
N VAL A 146 -32.52 7.47 -24.46
CA VAL A 146 -33.81 7.69 -25.12
C VAL A 146 -33.88 9.17 -25.47
N LEU A 147 -34.10 9.46 -26.75
CA LEU A 147 -34.19 10.82 -27.28
C LEU A 147 -35.33 11.56 -26.57
N GLY A 148 -35.01 12.44 -25.61
CA GLY A 148 -36.05 13.28 -25.00
C GLY A 148 -35.70 13.98 -23.69
N GLU A 149 -34.97 13.38 -22.74
CA GLU A 149 -34.94 13.96 -21.39
C GLU A 149 -33.57 13.92 -20.67
N ALA A 150 -33.33 15.03 -19.96
CA ALA A 150 -32.30 15.30 -18.95
C ALA A 150 -30.85 15.50 -19.45
N LYS A 151 -30.52 16.75 -19.77
CA LYS A 151 -29.14 17.24 -20.02
C LYS A 151 -28.23 17.31 -18.77
N ASN A 152 -28.68 16.94 -17.57
CA ASN A 152 -27.91 17.11 -16.32
C ASN A 152 -28.10 15.97 -15.30
N LEU A 153 -28.17 14.71 -15.73
CA LEU A 153 -28.04 13.58 -14.80
C LEU A 153 -26.58 13.11 -14.74
N PHE A 154 -25.87 13.46 -13.68
CA PHE A 154 -24.64 12.73 -13.30
C PHE A 154 -25.04 11.28 -13.01
N LYS A 155 -24.82 10.39 -13.97
CA LYS A 155 -24.97 8.95 -13.75
C LYS A 155 -23.74 8.48 -12.98
N PRO A 156 -23.88 7.79 -11.84
CA PRO A 156 -22.75 7.15 -11.19
C PRO A 156 -22.17 6.11 -12.14
N LEU A 157 -20.91 6.28 -12.51
CA LEU A 157 -20.16 5.30 -13.28
C LEU A 157 -19.84 4.15 -12.33
N VAL A 158 -20.62 3.07 -12.37
CA VAL A 158 -20.28 1.85 -11.63
C VAL A 158 -19.22 1.12 -12.43
N VAL A 159 -17.94 1.38 -12.10
CA VAL A 159 -16.81 0.67 -12.68
C VAL A 159 -16.59 -0.61 -11.87
N PHE A 160 -16.96 -1.75 -12.44
CA PHE A 160 -16.54 -3.04 -11.92
C PHE A 160 -15.08 -3.27 -12.36
N LEU A 161 -14.13 -2.99 -11.47
CA LEU A 161 -12.73 -3.36 -11.68
C LEU A 161 -12.60 -4.86 -11.40
N SER A 162 -12.78 -5.68 -12.42
CA SER A 162 -12.41 -7.10 -12.38
C SER A 162 -11.08 -7.27 -13.11
N TRP A 163 -10.07 -7.82 -12.42
CA TRP A 163 -8.81 -8.19 -13.04
C TRP A 163 -8.42 -9.61 -12.62
N ARG A 164 -8.16 -10.47 -13.62
CA ARG A 164 -7.40 -11.72 -13.46
C ARG A 164 -6.00 -11.48 -14.02
N ARG A 165 -4.96 -11.85 -13.27
CA ARG A 165 -3.60 -11.92 -13.86
C ARG A 165 -3.64 -12.92 -15.02
N PRO A 166 -3.13 -12.57 -16.21
CA PRO A 166 -2.77 -13.60 -17.18
C PRO A 166 -1.61 -14.41 -16.58
N TYR A 167 -1.77 -15.73 -16.59
CA TYR A 167 -0.75 -16.70 -16.16
C TYR A 167 0.55 -16.52 -16.94
#